data_AF-D2U1A8-F1
#
_entry.id   AF-D2U1A8-F1
#
_cell.length_a   1.000
_cell.length_b   1.000
_cell.length_c   1.000
_cell.angle_alpha   90.00
_cell.angle_beta   90.00
_cell.angle_gamma   90.00
#
_symmetry.space_group_name_H-M   'P 1'
#
loop_
_entity.id
_entity.type
_entity.pdbx_description
1 polymer ?
#
loop_
_entity_poly.entity_id
_entity_poly.type
_entity_poly.pdbx_seq_one_letter_code
_entity_poly.pdbx_strand_id
1 'polypeptide(L)'
;MRYKFPCDFSIPAWSLNQNLQVSLVIKSGLCQMKMSEKLKKIRKAEGLTQVKFCEISGIALGTLKNYEGGHQEPGIQVVLQVTHNPRFKKYTLWLMADEINPKAGQIEPAFSLNGSDVSKKKEQKKSFHPRASGC
;
A
#
# COMPACT_ATOMS: atom_id res chain seq x y z
N MET A 1 -50.31 -20.19 -18.72
CA MET A 1 -48.99 -20.68 -19.20
C MET A 1 -48.08 -20.86 -17.99
N ARG A 2 -47.83 -22.11 -17.58
CA ARG A 2 -46.98 -22.45 -16.43
C ARG A 2 -45.56 -22.62 -16.97
N TYR A 3 -44.66 -21.71 -16.60
CA TYR A 3 -43.24 -21.88 -16.92
C TYR A 3 -42.70 -23.05 -16.08
N LYS A 4 -42.34 -24.11 -16.79
CA LYS A 4 -41.75 -25.33 -16.23
C LYS A 4 -40.24 -25.10 -16.20
N PHE A 5 -39.70 -24.80 -15.03
CA PHE A 5 -38.25 -24.72 -14.84
C PHE A 5 -37.65 -26.14 -14.97
N PRO A 6 -36.65 -26.36 -15.82
CA PRO A 6 -35.94 -27.62 -15.86
C PRO A 6 -35.06 -27.75 -14.61
N CYS A 7 -35.41 -28.71 -13.75
CA CYS A 7 -34.49 -29.30 -12.78
C CYS A 7 -33.46 -30.09 -13.58
N ASP A 8 -32.26 -29.53 -13.77
CA ASP A 8 -30.98 -30.26 -13.95
C ASP A 8 -29.86 -29.27 -14.34
N PHE A 9 -29.61 -28.29 -13.47
CA PHE A 9 -28.32 -27.61 -13.49
C PHE A 9 -27.48 -28.17 -12.34
N SER A 10 -26.79 -29.28 -12.63
CA SER A 10 -25.75 -29.83 -11.79
C SER A 10 -24.63 -28.80 -11.67
N ILE A 11 -24.61 -28.06 -10.57
CA ILE A 11 -23.53 -27.13 -10.24
C ILE A 11 -22.30 -28.00 -9.89
N PRO A 12 -21.17 -27.89 -10.62
CA PRO A 12 -19.98 -28.66 -10.27
C PRO A 12 -19.43 -28.22 -8.90
N ALA A 13 -19.13 -29.22 -8.06
CA ALA A 13 -18.73 -29.10 -6.66
C ALA A 13 -17.31 -28.51 -6.42
N TRP A 14 -16.86 -27.57 -7.25
CA TRP A 14 -15.60 -26.85 -7.07
C TRP A 14 -15.75 -25.32 -7.10
N SER A 15 -16.96 -24.79 -6.96
CA SER A 15 -17.17 -23.36 -6.66
C SER A 15 -17.34 -23.10 -5.16
N LEU A 16 -16.57 -23.81 -4.32
CA LEU A 16 -16.31 -23.40 -2.95
C LEU A 16 -15.21 -22.34 -2.98
N ASN A 17 -15.69 -21.11 -3.08
CA ASN A 17 -14.98 -19.85 -3.05
C ASN A 17 -13.82 -19.86 -2.03
N GLN A 18 -12.68 -19.27 -2.43
CA GLN A 18 -11.48 -19.00 -1.63
C GLN A 18 -11.76 -18.01 -0.48
N ASN A 19 -12.65 -18.36 0.44
CA ASN A 19 -13.07 -17.48 1.54
C ASN A 19 -12.97 -18.15 2.92
N LEU A 20 -12.19 -19.23 3.02
CA LEU A 20 -11.97 -19.96 4.28
C LEU A 20 -10.66 -19.57 5.00
N GLN A 21 -10.29 -18.29 4.94
CA GLN A 21 -9.40 -17.70 5.94
C GLN A 21 -9.98 -16.40 6.54
N VAL A 22 -11.30 -16.26 6.46
CA VAL A 22 -12.07 -15.36 7.33
C VAL A 22 -12.60 -16.26 8.45
N SER A 23 -12.33 -15.91 9.71
CA SER A 23 -12.89 -16.53 10.94
C SER A 23 -12.19 -17.74 11.60
N LEU A 24 -10.90 -17.68 11.96
CA LEU A 24 -10.47 -18.47 13.14
C LEU A 24 -9.22 -17.97 13.88
N VAL A 25 -9.14 -16.69 14.20
CA VAL A 25 -8.65 -16.27 15.52
C VAL A 25 -9.41 -14.99 15.86
N ILE A 26 -10.23 -15.09 16.88
CA ILE A 26 -10.67 -13.98 17.72
C ILE A 26 -9.39 -13.21 18.10
N LYS A 27 -9.06 -12.16 17.35
CA LYS A 27 -7.93 -11.26 17.65
C LYS A 27 -8.30 -10.47 18.91
N SER A 28 -7.93 -11.01 20.06
CA SER A 28 -7.95 -10.34 21.35
C SER A 28 -7.40 -8.91 21.26
N GLY A 29 -8.26 -7.91 21.47
CA GLY A 29 -7.88 -6.50 21.66
C GLY A 29 -7.72 -5.68 20.39
N LEU A 30 -8.78 -5.01 19.95
CA LEU A 30 -8.76 -4.05 18.84
C LEU A 30 -8.01 -2.75 19.23
N CYS A 31 -6.68 -2.77 19.21
CA CYS A 31 -5.89 -1.56 18.99
C CYS A 31 -5.94 -1.22 17.50
N GLN A 32 -7.08 -0.68 17.05
CA GLN A 32 -7.21 -0.12 15.71
C GLN A 32 -6.28 1.10 15.59
N MET A 33 -5.44 1.14 14.56
CA MET A 33 -4.59 2.31 14.32
C MET A 33 -5.45 3.50 13.94
N LYS A 34 -5.17 4.66 14.54
CA LYS A 34 -5.90 5.90 14.25
C LYS A 34 -5.66 6.33 12.80
N MET A 35 -6.63 7.01 12.22
CA MET A 35 -6.52 7.44 10.81
C MET A 35 -5.36 8.44 10.62
N SER A 36 -5.11 9.28 11.63
CA SER A 36 -3.97 10.19 11.67
C SER A 36 -2.61 9.46 11.58
N GLU A 37 -2.48 8.33 12.27
CA GLU A 37 -1.28 7.49 12.23
C GLU A 37 -1.10 6.83 10.86
N LYS A 38 -2.21 6.40 10.24
CA LYS A 38 -2.17 5.84 8.88
C LYS A 38 -1.65 6.85 7.86
N LEU A 39 -2.12 8.09 7.91
CA LEU A 39 -1.62 9.18 7.05
C LEU A 39 -0.12 9.43 7.26
N LYS A 40 0.33 9.44 8.53
CA LYS A 40 1.75 9.60 8.87
C LYS A 40 2.61 8.48 8.29
N LYS A 41 2.12 7.23 8.32
CA LYS A 41 2.80 6.07 7.72
C LYS A 41 2.93 6.22 6.20
N ILE A 42 1.86 6.63 5.51
CA ILE A 42 1.89 6.89 4.06
C ILE A 42 2.96 7.93 3.70
N ARG A 43 2.98 9.05 4.43
CA ARG A 43 3.97 10.11 4.19
C ARG A 43 5.41 9.60 4.36
N LYS A 44 5.66 8.85 5.43
CA LYS A 44 6.99 8.28 5.71
C LYS A 44 7.42 7.25 4.66
N ALA A 45 6.49 6.40 4.22
CA ALA A 45 6.74 5.39 3.19
C ALA A 45 7.12 6.02 1.84
N GLU A 46 6.55 7.17 1.52
CA GLU A 46 6.87 7.94 0.31
C GLU A 46 8.12 8.83 0.46
N GLY A 47 8.75 8.86 1.64
CA GLY A 47 9.92 9.70 1.92
C GLY A 47 9.61 11.21 1.86
N LEU A 48 8.35 11.61 2.03
CA LEU A 48 7.95 13.01 1.86
C LEU A 48 8.06 13.81 3.17
N THR A 49 8.49 15.07 3.03
CA THR A 49 8.37 16.06 4.11
C THR A 49 6.89 16.43 4.29
N GLN A 50 6.53 16.97 5.47
CA GLN A 50 5.16 17.42 5.74
C GLN A 50 4.68 18.46 4.71
N VAL A 51 5.57 19.40 4.35
CA VAL A 51 5.27 20.45 3.35
C VAL A 51 4.98 19.83 1.99
N LYS A 52 5.81 18.91 1.51
CA LYS A 52 5.58 18.24 0.21
C LYS A 52 4.34 17.36 0.21
N PHE A 53 4.04 16.70 1.33
CA PHE A 53 2.80 15.96 1.44
C PHE A 53 1.57 16.87 1.36
N CYS A 54 1.60 18.02 2.03
CA CYS A 54 0.55 19.04 1.95
C CYS A 54 0.37 19.61 0.54
N GLU A 55 1.45 19.93 -0.15
CA GLU A 55 1.41 20.41 -1.55
C GLU A 55 0.71 19.41 -2.48
N ILE A 56 0.98 18.10 -2.30
CA ILE A 56 0.45 17.04 -3.17
C ILE A 56 -0.99 16.66 -2.81
N SER A 57 -1.34 16.66 -1.52
CA SER A 57 -2.66 16.26 -1.01
C SER A 57 -3.67 17.40 -0.95
N GLY A 58 -3.21 18.65 -0.98
CA GLY A 58 -4.06 19.84 -0.79
C GLY A 58 -4.48 20.09 0.66
N ILE A 59 -3.88 19.39 1.63
CA ILE A 59 -4.17 19.57 3.05
C ILE A 59 -3.32 20.74 3.58
N ALA A 60 -3.92 21.62 4.39
CA ALA A 60 -3.17 22.70 5.03
C ALA A 60 -2.12 22.15 6.04
N LEU A 61 -0.95 22.77 6.07
CA LEU A 61 0.18 22.31 6.90
C LEU A 61 -0.13 22.28 8.40
N GLY A 62 -0.85 23.28 8.91
CA GLY A 62 -1.28 23.30 10.32
C GLY A 62 -2.22 22.14 10.66
N THR A 63 -3.14 21.83 9.74
CA THR A 63 -4.07 20.71 9.88
C THR A 63 -3.35 19.37 9.88
N LEU A 64 -2.37 19.17 8.98
CA LEU A 64 -1.55 17.95 8.97
C LEU A 64 -0.75 17.80 10.28
N LYS A 65 -0.20 18.88 10.83
CA LYS A 65 0.50 18.85 12.13
C LYS A 65 -0.43 18.44 13.27
N ASN A 66 -1.65 18.95 13.29
CA ASN A 66 -2.67 18.58 14.29
C ASN A 66 -3.05 17.10 14.18
N TYR A 67 -3.14 16.57 12.96
CA TYR A 67 -3.36 15.14 12.73
C TYR A 67 -2.18 14.31 13.23
N GLU A 68 -0.96 14.59 12.76
CA GLU A 68 0.22 13.80 13.13
C GLU A 68 0.63 13.91 14.61
N GLY A 69 0.20 14.99 15.27
CA GLY A 69 0.34 15.23 16.71
C GLY A 69 -0.80 14.64 17.55
N GLY A 70 -1.84 14.08 16.94
CA GLY A 70 -2.96 13.45 17.65
C GLY A 70 -3.95 14.43 18.28
N HIS A 71 -3.87 15.72 17.95
CA HIS A 71 -4.80 16.75 18.44
C HIS A 71 -6.15 16.70 17.71
N GLN A 72 -6.17 16.20 16.48
CA GLN A 72 -7.38 16.09 15.67
C GLN A 72 -7.36 14.78 14.85
N GLU A 73 -8.54 14.19 14.66
CA GLU A 73 -8.72 13.04 13.76
C GLU A 73 -9.09 13.56 12.35
N PRO A 74 -8.45 13.06 11.27
CA PRO A 74 -8.85 13.41 9.92
C PRO A 74 -10.23 12.83 9.60
N GLY A 75 -11.11 13.67 9.03
CA GLY A 75 -12.41 13.22 8.52
C GLY A 75 -12.29 12.49 7.17
N ILE A 76 -13.39 11.84 6.74
CA ILE A 76 -13.44 11.09 5.48
C ILE A 76 -13.05 11.93 4.26
N GLN A 77 -13.39 13.22 4.27
CA GLN A 77 -13.06 14.14 3.17
C GLN A 77 -11.55 14.23 2.93
N VAL A 78 -10.76 14.28 4.01
CA VAL A 78 -9.29 14.34 3.94
C VAL A 78 -8.73 13.04 3.36
N VAL A 79 -9.28 11.90 3.77
CA VAL A 79 -8.86 10.59 3.26
C VAL A 79 -9.17 10.47 1.76
N LEU A 80 -10.33 10.94 1.32
CA LEU A 80 -10.69 11.00 -0.09
C LEU A 80 -9.76 11.91 -0.89
N GLN A 81 -9.43 13.09 -0.36
CA GLN A 81 -8.47 14.00 -1.01
C GLN A 81 -7.10 13.33 -1.22
N VAL A 82 -6.60 12.60 -0.21
CA VAL A 82 -5.34 11.87 -0.33
C VAL A 82 -5.46 10.74 -1.36
N THR A 83 -6.51 9.92 -1.28
CA THR A 83 -6.66 8.73 -2.14
C THR A 83 -7.02 9.04 -3.60
N HIS A 84 -7.59 10.20 -3.89
CA HIS A 84 -7.78 10.69 -5.26
C HIS A 84 -6.46 10.98 -5.96
N ASN A 85 -5.38 11.25 -5.23
CA ASN A 85 -4.08 11.46 -5.85
C ASN A 85 -3.53 10.13 -6.39
N PRO A 86 -3.12 10.04 -7.67
CA PRO A 86 -2.61 8.80 -8.26
C PRO A 86 -1.42 8.22 -7.50
N ARG A 87 -0.62 9.06 -6.83
CA ARG A 87 0.52 8.62 -6.02
C ARG A 87 0.12 7.82 -4.78
N PHE A 88 -1.02 8.15 -4.17
CA PHE A 88 -1.47 7.55 -2.92
C PHE A 88 -2.60 6.52 -3.10
N LYS A 89 -3.17 6.39 -4.30
CA LYS A 89 -4.24 5.42 -4.63
C LYS A 89 -3.91 3.96 -4.31
N LYS A 90 -2.62 3.60 -4.28
CA LYS A 90 -2.13 2.26 -3.89
C LYS A 90 -2.33 1.92 -2.41
N TYR A 91 -2.64 2.90 -1.56
CA TYR A 91 -2.87 2.73 -0.13
C TYR A 91 -4.35 2.72 0.25
N THR A 92 -5.27 2.85 -0.72
CA THR A 92 -6.71 3.01 -0.46
C THR A 92 -7.29 1.81 0.29
N LEU A 93 -6.98 0.58 -0.15
CA LEU A 93 -7.52 -0.62 0.48
C LEU A 93 -7.04 -0.75 1.94
N TRP A 94 -5.77 -0.43 2.18
CA TRP A 94 -5.19 -0.45 3.52
C TRP A 94 -5.75 0.65 4.43
N LEU A 95 -5.97 1.86 3.91
CA LEU A 95 -6.56 2.97 4.67
C LEU A 95 -7.98 2.63 5.17
N MET A 96 -8.79 2.04 4.29
CA MET A 96 -10.23 1.87 4.51
C MET A 96 -10.62 0.54 5.14
N ALA A 97 -9.92 -0.55 4.79
CA ALA A 97 -10.27 -1.91 5.20
C ALA A 97 -9.16 -2.62 6.00
N ASP A 98 -7.99 -1.99 6.19
CA ASP A 98 -6.82 -2.64 6.80
C ASP A 98 -6.39 -3.93 6.10
N GLU A 99 -6.72 -4.03 4.80
CA GLU A 99 -6.40 -5.15 3.93
C GLU A 99 -5.34 -4.76 2.91
N ILE A 100 -4.59 -5.74 2.43
CA ILE A 100 -3.61 -5.59 1.36
C ILE A 100 -3.95 -6.54 0.20
N ASN A 101 -3.73 -6.09 -1.02
CA ASN A 101 -3.84 -6.94 -2.21
C ASN A 101 -2.70 -6.61 -3.18
N PRO A 102 -1.52 -7.26 -3.00
CA PRO A 102 -0.35 -6.99 -3.83
C PRO A 102 -0.59 -7.27 -5.32
N LYS A 103 -1.46 -8.25 -5.65
CA LYS A 103 -1.78 -8.60 -7.05
C LYS A 103 -2.51 -7.48 -7.78
N ALA A 104 -3.32 -6.71 -7.06
CA ALA A 104 -4.03 -5.54 -7.57
C ALA A 104 -3.25 -4.22 -7.41
N GLY A 105 -1.98 -4.27 -6.98
CA GLY A 105 -1.16 -3.09 -6.71
C GLY A 105 -1.56 -2.31 -5.45
N GLN A 106 -2.34 -2.91 -4.54
CA GLN A 106 -2.72 -2.32 -3.25
C GLN A 106 -1.75 -2.83 -2.17
N ILE A 107 -0.92 -1.95 -1.63
CA ILE A 107 0.17 -2.30 -0.71
C ILE A 107 0.05 -1.51 0.60
N GLU A 108 0.58 -2.07 1.68
CA GLU A 108 0.74 -1.34 2.93
C GLU A 108 1.98 -0.41 2.86
N PRO A 109 1.95 0.80 3.44
CA PRO A 109 3.09 1.72 3.46
C PRO A 109 4.40 1.12 3.97
N ALA A 110 4.35 0.16 4.90
CA ALA A 110 5.54 -0.52 5.44
C ALA A 110 6.36 -1.25 4.36
N PHE A 111 5.71 -1.71 3.29
CA PHE A 111 6.37 -2.42 2.19
C PHE A 111 6.79 -1.52 1.02
N SER A 112 6.43 -0.22 1.03
CA SER A 112 6.75 0.68 -0.08
C SER A 112 8.23 1.10 -0.13
N LEU A 113 9.03 0.75 0.88
CA LEU A 113 10.47 1.02 0.96
C LEU A 113 11.34 -0.12 0.43
N ASN A 114 10.78 -1.28 0.08
CA ASN A 114 11.55 -2.34 -0.58
C ASN A 114 11.70 -2.00 -2.06
N GLY A 115 12.56 -1.02 -2.32
CA GLY A 115 13.17 -0.84 -3.62
C GLY A 115 13.77 -2.16 -4.05
N SER A 116 13.37 -2.62 -5.22
CA SER A 116 14.04 -3.65 -5.97
C SER A 116 15.53 -3.29 -6.13
N ASP A 117 16.41 -3.96 -5.41
CA ASP A 117 17.83 -4.06 -5.77
C ASP A 117 17.93 -4.84 -7.08
N VAL A 118 17.72 -4.14 -8.19
CA VAL A 118 18.10 -4.60 -9.51
C VAL A 118 19.63 -4.71 -9.50
N SER A 119 20.11 -5.93 -9.25
CA SER A 119 21.50 -6.34 -9.39
C SER A 119 21.99 -6.07 -10.82
N LYS A 120 22.43 -4.85 -11.10
CA LYS A 120 23.26 -4.55 -12.28
C LYS A 120 24.69 -4.93 -11.95
N LYS A 121 25.09 -6.17 -12.27
CA LYS A 121 26.51 -6.54 -12.38
C LYS A 121 27.14 -5.64 -13.45
N LYS A 122 27.87 -4.60 -13.04
CA LYS A 122 28.82 -3.91 -13.91
C LYS A 122 30.09 -4.76 -13.94
N GLU A 123 30.23 -5.53 -15.01
CA GLU A 123 31.44 -6.26 -15.35
C GLU A 123 32.54 -5.25 -15.70
N GLN A 124 33.44 -5.01 -14.75
CA GLN A 124 34.65 -4.23 -14.96
C GLN A 124 35.64 -5.09 -15.74
N LYS A 125 35.70 -4.91 -17.07
CA LYS A 125 36.85 -5.35 -17.87
C LYS A 125 38.06 -4.52 -17.45
N LYS A 126 38.87 -5.08 -16.55
CA LYS A 126 40.19 -4.54 -16.19
C LYS A 126 41.14 -4.86 -17.35
N SER A 127 41.35 -3.92 -18.28
CA SER A 127 42.37 -4.07 -19.33
C SER A 127 43.74 -4.05 -18.66
N PHE A 128 44.44 -5.19 -18.72
CA PHE A 128 45.81 -5.32 -18.27
C PHE A 128 46.73 -4.71 -19.34
N HIS A 129 47.33 -3.55 -19.06
CA HIS A 129 48.46 -3.04 -19.83
C HIS A 129 49.74 -3.31 -19.04
N PRO A 130 50.66 -4.17 -19.53
CA PRO A 130 51.98 -4.27 -18.94
C PRO A 130 52.81 -3.06 -19.40
N ARG A 131 53.25 -2.23 -18.44
CA ARG A 131 54.23 -1.18 -18.70
C ARG A 131 55.61 -1.76 -18.39
N ALA A 132 56.40 -1.92 -19.45
CA ALA A 132 57.81 -2.24 -19.38
C ALA A 132 58.61 -1.04 -18.83
N SER A 133 59.47 -1.31 -17.87
CA SER A 133 60.61 -0.49 -17.42
C SER A 133 61.32 -1.33 -16.33
N GLY A 134 62.59 -1.66 -16.35
CA GLY A 134 63.71 -1.39 -17.24
C GLY A 134 64.96 -1.87 -16.49
N CYS A 135 65.90 -2.46 -17.23
CA CYS A 135 67.35 -2.46 -17.03
C CYS A 135 67.93 -2.65 -18.43
#